data_AF-A0A9X3EIV8-F1
#
_entry.id   AF-A0A9X3EIV8-F1
#
_cell.length_a   1.000
_cell.length_b   1.000
_cell.length_c   1.000
_cell.angle_alpha   90.00
_cell.angle_beta   90.00
_cell.angle_gamma   90.00
#
_symmetry.space_group_name_H-M   'P 1'
#
loop_
_entity.id
_entity.type
_entity.pdbx_description
1 polymer ?
#
loop_
_entity_poly.entity_id
_entity_poly.type
_entity_poly.pdbx_seq_one_letter_code
_entity_poly.pdbx_strand_id
1 'polypeptide(L)'
;MRSVPLALLVSSLVGCGGEAPPPPPAPAPAPAPAPAPEPEAPPPPTGRALLVASEFGLSPLACYLDAGQRFAGGADCLDLAPVGTDVWLMSGAAAKVVSRAVAACPGVTSPEPTLVIDAPAEALRGDAVVPASLKDGLVYVTPTPPAEVDRDAPKELRARIAEAMAAAAPGLGAIKPRIDQRASLDLDGDGSPDEIVAAVVPDPKDEEANFRFSGLFLVPPAGVPVLLRSRADTRERYALLGALDLDGDGPRELYLNTYGDDSFSLSLESRAPDGLKTLGRWACG
;
A
#
# COMPACT_ATOMS: atom_id res chain seq x y z
N MET A 1 -0.03 -39.38 38.60
CA MET A 1 -1.00 -39.85 39.61
C MET A 1 -0.76 -39.11 40.91
N ARG A 2 -1.64 -38.16 41.28
CA ARG A 2 -1.73 -37.62 42.65
C ARG A 2 -3.19 -37.23 42.89
N SER A 3 -3.90 -38.17 43.51
CA SER A 3 -5.29 -38.07 43.95
C SER A 3 -5.38 -37.21 45.20
N VAL A 4 -6.36 -36.31 45.28
CA VAL A 4 -6.70 -35.55 46.48
C VAL A 4 -8.02 -36.08 47.04
N PRO A 5 -8.09 -36.53 48.31
CA PRO A 5 -9.30 -37.11 48.88
C PRO A 5 -10.25 -36.04 49.44
N LEU A 6 -11.54 -36.31 49.21
CA LEU A 6 -12.72 -35.60 49.68
C LEU A 6 -12.97 -35.95 51.15
N ALA A 7 -12.97 -34.97 52.06
CA ALA A 7 -13.29 -35.16 53.48
C ALA A 7 -14.72 -34.67 53.75
N LEU A 8 -15.63 -35.63 53.98
CA LEU A 8 -16.96 -35.42 54.55
C LEU A 8 -16.83 -35.19 56.06
N LEU A 9 -17.36 -34.08 56.58
CA LEU A 9 -17.58 -33.86 58.01
C LEU A 9 -19.08 -33.63 58.23
N VAL A 10 -19.71 -34.62 58.86
CA VAL A 10 -21.08 -34.57 59.36
C VAL A 10 -21.01 -34.14 60.82
N SER A 11 -21.68 -33.05 61.19
CA SER A 11 -21.90 -32.65 62.58
C SER A 11 -23.38 -32.38 62.79
N SER A 12 -23.98 -33.20 63.64
CA SER A 12 -25.35 -33.10 64.13
C SER A 12 -25.36 -32.34 65.46
N LEU A 13 -26.18 -31.29 65.55
CA LEU A 13 -26.54 -30.63 66.80
C LEU A 13 -28.07 -30.57 66.93
N VAL A 14 -28.55 -31.14 68.02
CA VAL A 14 -29.92 -31.10 68.54
C VAL A 14 -30.06 -29.83 69.39
N GLY A 15 -31.11 -29.04 69.21
CA GLY A 15 -31.31 -27.82 70.00
C GLY A 15 -32.74 -27.25 69.95
N CYS A 16 -33.48 -27.52 71.03
CA CYS A 16 -34.56 -26.78 71.69
C CYS A 16 -35.54 -25.89 70.90
N GLY A 17 -36.83 -26.22 71.05
CA GLY A 17 -37.97 -25.45 70.62
C GLY A 17 -38.21 -24.15 71.41
N GLY A 18 -38.58 -23.14 70.66
CA GLY A 18 -39.30 -21.95 71.06
C GLY A 18 -39.99 -21.42 69.80
N GLU A 19 -41.32 -21.31 69.81
CA GLU A 19 -42.09 -20.88 68.65
C GLU A 19 -41.79 -19.39 68.39
N ALA A 20 -40.96 -19.14 67.38
CA ALA A 20 -40.57 -17.80 66.97
C ALA A 20 -41.76 -17.09 66.30
N PRO A 21 -41.99 -15.80 66.59
CA PRO A 21 -43.06 -15.04 65.94
C PRO A 21 -42.88 -15.05 64.41
N PRO A 22 -43.99 -15.03 63.64
CA PRO A 22 -43.94 -15.14 62.20
C PRO A 22 -43.01 -14.06 61.63
N PRO A 23 -42.03 -14.45 60.78
CA PRO A 23 -41.09 -13.49 60.23
C PRO A 23 -41.84 -12.45 59.40
N PRO A 24 -41.42 -11.17 59.45
CA PRO A 24 -41.99 -10.14 58.59
C PRO A 24 -41.85 -10.58 57.11
N PRO A 25 -42.84 -10.27 56.26
CA PRO A 25 -42.81 -10.65 54.85
C PRO A 25 -41.49 -10.18 54.22
N ALA A 26 -40.80 -11.11 53.55
CA ALA A 26 -39.54 -10.83 52.90
C ALA A 26 -39.70 -9.63 51.95
N PRO A 27 -38.79 -8.62 52.00
CA PRO A 27 -38.81 -7.52 51.06
C PRO A 27 -38.87 -8.06 49.63
N ALA A 28 -39.80 -7.55 48.82
CA ALA A 28 -39.87 -7.92 47.42
C ALA A 28 -38.49 -7.76 46.77
N PRO A 29 -38.00 -8.73 45.99
CA PRO A 29 -36.71 -8.64 45.32
C PRO A 29 -36.60 -7.31 44.59
N ALA A 30 -35.55 -6.55 44.87
CA ALA A 30 -35.28 -5.31 44.16
C ALA A 30 -35.28 -5.61 42.65
N PRO A 31 -35.91 -4.76 41.81
CA PRO A 31 -35.90 -4.95 40.37
C PRO A 31 -34.46 -5.15 39.89
N ALA A 32 -34.23 -6.19 39.08
CA ALA A 32 -32.92 -6.43 38.50
C ALA A 32 -32.44 -5.14 37.80
N PRO A 33 -31.17 -4.73 37.99
CA PRO A 33 -30.62 -3.57 37.31
C PRO A 33 -30.89 -3.69 35.81
N ALA A 34 -31.38 -2.61 35.19
CA ALA A 34 -31.54 -2.58 33.75
C ALA A 34 -30.21 -2.98 33.09
N PRO A 35 -30.22 -3.81 32.03
CA PRO A 35 -29.01 -4.16 31.30
C PRO A 35 -28.24 -2.90 30.94
N ALA A 36 -26.94 -2.88 31.21
CA ALA A 36 -26.10 -1.78 30.77
C ALA A 36 -26.28 -1.61 29.24
N PRO A 37 -26.41 -0.37 28.74
CA PRO A 37 -26.49 -0.14 27.31
C PRO A 37 -25.29 -0.80 26.63
N GLU A 38 -25.57 -1.57 25.58
CA GLU A 38 -24.54 -2.23 24.79
C GLU A 38 -23.62 -1.13 24.20
N PRO A 39 -22.29 -1.29 24.27
CA PRO A 39 -21.37 -0.32 23.69
C PRO A 39 -21.70 -0.08 22.22
N GLU A 40 -21.82 1.18 21.82
CA GLU A 40 -22.00 1.54 20.41
C GLU A 40 -20.83 0.99 19.59
N ALA A 41 -21.14 0.41 18.42
CA ALA A 41 -20.12 -0.05 17.50
C ALA A 41 -19.23 1.14 17.07
N PRO A 42 -17.91 0.95 16.94
CA PRO A 42 -17.04 2.00 16.45
C PRO A 42 -17.48 2.45 15.05
N PRO A 43 -17.35 3.74 14.71
CA PRO A 43 -17.68 4.22 13.38
C PRO A 43 -16.82 3.51 12.32
N PRO A 44 -17.33 3.33 11.09
CA PRO A 44 -16.55 2.77 10.00
C PRO A 44 -15.26 3.58 9.78
N PRO A 45 -14.14 2.93 9.46
CA PRO A 45 -12.92 3.66 9.12
C PRO A 45 -13.15 4.48 7.85
N THR A 46 -12.52 5.64 7.81
CA THR A 46 -12.54 6.59 6.70
C THR A 46 -11.11 6.82 6.23
N GLY A 47 -10.97 7.07 4.93
CA GLY A 47 -9.67 7.18 4.31
C GLY A 47 -9.70 6.87 2.82
N ARG A 48 -8.51 6.64 2.28
CA ARG A 48 -8.26 6.45 0.86
C ARG A 48 -7.30 5.28 0.65
N ALA A 49 -7.50 4.49 -0.39
CA ALA A 49 -6.66 3.34 -0.69
C ALA A 49 -6.36 3.25 -2.19
N LEU A 50 -5.14 2.82 -2.48
CA LEU A 50 -4.72 2.31 -3.77
C LEU A 50 -4.56 0.79 -3.64
N LEU A 51 -5.18 0.05 -4.55
CA LEU A 51 -5.23 -1.40 -4.59
C LEU A 51 -4.68 -1.89 -5.92
N VAL A 52 -4.03 -3.05 -5.93
CA VAL A 52 -3.56 -3.72 -7.15
C VAL A 52 -4.62 -4.72 -7.59
N ALA A 53 -5.01 -4.67 -8.86
CA ALA A 53 -5.89 -5.65 -9.46
C ALA A 53 -5.11 -6.86 -9.98
N SER A 54 -5.57 -8.05 -9.62
CA SER A 54 -5.05 -9.33 -10.09
C SER A 54 -6.20 -10.28 -10.43
N GLU A 55 -5.89 -11.46 -10.98
CA GLU A 55 -6.87 -12.51 -11.21
C GLU A 55 -7.57 -13.00 -9.92
N PHE A 56 -6.98 -12.72 -8.75
CA PHE A 56 -7.52 -13.10 -7.45
C PHE A 56 -8.39 -12.02 -6.79
N GLY A 57 -8.49 -10.83 -7.39
CA GLY A 57 -9.18 -9.68 -6.83
C GLY A 57 -8.27 -8.47 -6.61
N LEU A 58 -8.65 -7.60 -5.67
CA LEU A 58 -7.93 -6.37 -5.34
C LEU A 58 -7.12 -6.53 -4.05
N SER A 59 -5.79 -6.52 -4.18
CA SER A 59 -4.86 -6.57 -3.05
C SER A 59 -4.45 -5.17 -2.61
N PRO A 60 -4.27 -4.92 -1.31
CA PRO A 60 -3.96 -3.58 -0.81
C PRO A 60 -2.51 -3.21 -1.11
N LEU A 61 -2.29 -2.10 -1.85
CA LEU A 61 -0.94 -1.55 -2.01
C LEU A 61 -0.61 -0.64 -0.83
N ALA A 62 -1.41 0.39 -0.63
CA ALA A 62 -1.29 1.37 0.44
C ALA A 62 -2.62 2.09 0.68
N CYS A 63 -2.77 2.65 1.88
CA CYS A 63 -3.89 3.51 2.22
C CYS A 63 -3.46 4.63 3.15
N TYR A 64 -4.23 5.71 3.13
CA TYR A 64 -4.23 6.74 4.15
C TYR A 64 -5.48 6.62 5.01
N LEU A 65 -5.29 6.52 6.32
CA LEU A 65 -6.38 6.46 7.30
C LEU A 65 -6.58 7.84 7.91
N ASP A 66 -7.78 8.39 7.76
CA ASP A 66 -8.14 9.69 8.35
C ASP A 66 -8.03 9.62 9.88
N ALA A 67 -8.44 8.48 10.43
CA ALA A 67 -8.24 8.15 11.82
C ALA A 67 -6.74 7.96 12.12
N GLY A 68 -6.16 8.95 12.81
CA GLY A 68 -4.75 8.95 13.16
C GLY A 68 -3.82 9.52 12.09
N GLN A 69 -4.36 9.99 10.95
CA GLN A 69 -3.63 10.71 9.92
C GLN A 69 -2.34 10.01 9.49
N ARG A 70 -2.47 8.72 9.12
CA ARG A 70 -1.31 7.86 8.86
C ARG A 70 -1.48 7.03 7.61
N PHE A 71 -0.35 6.75 6.97
CA PHE A 71 -0.27 5.70 5.98
C PHE A 71 -0.28 4.31 6.63
N ALA A 72 -0.86 3.35 5.91
CA ALA A 72 -0.88 1.94 6.26
C ALA A 72 -0.81 1.08 4.99
N GLY A 73 -0.58 -0.23 5.18
CA GLY A 73 -0.66 -1.24 4.13
C GLY A 73 -1.40 -2.47 4.64
N GLY A 74 -1.64 -3.45 3.77
CA GLY A 74 -2.25 -4.72 4.16
C GLY A 74 -3.72 -4.60 4.59
N ALA A 75 -4.10 -5.34 5.62
CA ALA A 75 -5.50 -5.52 6.03
C ALA A 75 -6.20 -4.21 6.43
N ASP A 76 -5.49 -3.26 7.05
CA ASP A 76 -6.03 -1.94 7.41
C ASP A 76 -6.68 -1.23 6.20
N CYS A 77 -6.09 -1.40 5.01
CA CYS A 77 -6.58 -0.76 3.79
C CYS A 77 -7.86 -1.42 3.25
N LEU A 78 -8.09 -2.69 3.57
CA LEU A 78 -9.28 -3.41 3.13
C LEU A 78 -10.52 -2.99 3.94
N ASP A 79 -10.32 -2.48 5.15
CA ASP A 79 -11.41 -1.98 5.97
C ASP A 79 -12.00 -0.66 5.45
N LEU A 80 -11.27 0.06 4.58
CA LEU A 80 -11.78 1.21 3.82
C LEU A 80 -12.74 0.82 2.69
N ALA A 81 -12.81 -0.47 2.36
CA ALA A 81 -13.63 -1.00 1.27
C ALA A 81 -14.49 -2.19 1.76
N PRO A 82 -15.45 -1.97 2.68
CA PRO A 82 -16.37 -3.02 3.09
C PRO A 82 -17.22 -3.52 1.91
N VAL A 83 -17.82 -4.70 2.06
CA VAL A 83 -18.75 -5.26 1.06
C VAL A 83 -19.85 -4.24 0.73
N GLY A 84 -20.11 -4.06 -0.56
CA GLY A 84 -21.04 -3.08 -1.10
C GLY A 84 -20.39 -1.77 -1.57
N THR A 85 -19.13 -1.51 -1.18
CA THR A 85 -18.38 -0.30 -1.57
C THR A 85 -18.09 -0.29 -3.06
N ASP A 86 -18.22 0.88 -3.68
CA ASP A 86 -17.81 1.10 -5.06
C ASP A 86 -16.32 1.39 -5.13
N VAL A 87 -15.64 0.67 -6.02
CA VAL A 87 -14.22 0.84 -6.34
C VAL A 87 -14.10 1.31 -7.79
N TRP A 88 -13.11 2.15 -8.07
CA TRP A 88 -12.82 2.58 -9.43
C TRP A 88 -11.59 1.87 -9.96
N LEU A 89 -11.72 1.17 -11.09
CA LEU A 89 -10.66 0.40 -11.73
C LEU A 89 -9.91 1.26 -12.76
N MET A 90 -8.62 0.99 -12.96
CA MET A 90 -7.79 1.61 -14.00
C MET A 90 -8.41 1.48 -15.41
N SER A 91 -9.19 0.42 -15.66
CA SER A 91 -9.93 0.23 -16.91
C SER A 91 -11.00 1.30 -17.18
N GLY A 92 -11.28 2.17 -16.22
CA GLY A 92 -12.35 3.17 -16.28
C GLY A 92 -13.72 2.61 -15.89
N ALA A 93 -13.77 1.39 -15.36
CA ALA A 93 -14.99 0.77 -14.85
C ALA A 93 -15.14 1.01 -13.34
N ALA A 94 -16.37 1.27 -12.91
CA ALA A 94 -16.75 1.12 -11.51
C ALA A 94 -17.12 -0.35 -11.25
N ALA A 95 -16.70 -0.88 -10.10
CA ALA A 95 -17.06 -2.22 -9.65
C ALA A 95 -17.47 -2.17 -8.18
N LYS A 96 -18.15 -3.23 -7.71
CA LYS A 96 -18.62 -3.32 -6.32
C LYS A 96 -17.89 -4.42 -5.59
N VAL A 97 -17.44 -4.16 -4.36
CA VAL A 97 -16.92 -5.20 -3.47
C VAL A 97 -18.04 -6.16 -3.10
N VAL A 98 -17.89 -7.44 -3.39
CA VAL A 98 -18.91 -8.47 -3.10
C VAL A 98 -18.52 -9.38 -1.93
N SER A 99 -17.22 -9.60 -1.72
CA SER A 99 -16.72 -10.39 -0.60
C SER A 99 -15.24 -10.10 -0.35
N ARG A 100 -14.69 -10.74 0.69
CA ARG A 100 -13.25 -10.84 0.93
C ARG A 100 -12.79 -12.26 0.65
N ALA A 101 -11.60 -12.39 0.09
CA ALA A 101 -10.95 -13.66 -0.13
C ALA A 101 -9.49 -13.58 0.36
N VAL A 102 -8.78 -14.67 0.14
CA VAL A 102 -7.34 -14.77 0.35
C VAL A 102 -6.73 -15.04 -1.01
N ALA A 103 -5.83 -14.17 -1.46
CA ALA A 103 -5.08 -14.39 -2.67
C ALA A 103 -3.91 -15.33 -2.38
N ALA A 104 -3.79 -16.40 -3.17
CA ALA A 104 -2.62 -17.27 -3.15
C ALA A 104 -1.64 -16.77 -4.22
N CYS A 105 -0.80 -15.79 -3.88
CA CYS A 105 0.31 -15.45 -4.74
C CYS A 105 1.41 -16.52 -4.65
N PRO A 106 1.84 -17.11 -5.78
CA PRO A 106 2.98 -18.02 -5.79
C PRO A 106 4.21 -17.37 -5.15
N GLY A 107 4.93 -18.10 -4.30
CA GLY A 107 6.12 -17.59 -3.61
C GLY A 107 5.87 -16.91 -2.26
N VAL A 108 4.63 -16.49 -1.96
CA VAL A 108 4.30 -15.83 -0.70
C VAL A 108 3.92 -16.87 0.37
N THR A 109 4.65 -16.91 1.49
CA THR A 109 4.41 -17.86 2.59
C THR A 109 3.22 -17.51 3.48
N SER A 110 2.65 -16.31 3.31
CA SER A 110 1.53 -15.82 4.10
C SER A 110 0.37 -15.41 3.21
N PRO A 111 -0.82 -16.00 3.36
CA PRO A 111 -1.99 -15.61 2.60
C PRO A 111 -2.32 -14.13 2.81
N GLU A 112 -2.38 -13.36 1.72
CA GLU A 112 -2.78 -11.95 1.78
C GLU A 112 -4.29 -11.82 1.58
N PRO A 113 -5.00 -11.07 2.45
CA PRO A 113 -6.40 -10.80 2.24
C PRO A 113 -6.59 -9.91 1.00
N THR A 114 -7.64 -10.17 0.23
CA THR A 114 -7.96 -9.48 -1.02
C THR A 114 -9.46 -9.19 -1.08
N LEU A 115 -9.87 -8.18 -1.86
CA LEU A 115 -11.28 -7.91 -2.14
C LEU A 115 -11.70 -8.64 -3.40
N VAL A 116 -12.82 -9.35 -3.32
CA VAL A 116 -13.51 -9.86 -4.51
C VAL A 116 -14.48 -8.79 -4.96
N ILE A 117 -14.45 -8.47 -6.25
CA ILE A 117 -15.33 -7.48 -6.86
C ILE A 117 -16.17 -8.11 -7.97
N ASP A 118 -17.34 -7.54 -8.20
CA ASP A 118 -18.18 -7.88 -9.36
C ASP A 118 -17.68 -7.13 -10.59
N ALA A 119 -16.73 -7.73 -11.30
CA ALA A 119 -16.16 -7.19 -12.52
C ALA A 119 -15.74 -8.33 -13.48
N PRO A 120 -15.80 -8.11 -14.81
CA PRO A 120 -15.26 -9.07 -15.77
C PRO A 120 -13.74 -9.17 -15.62
N ALA A 121 -13.16 -10.34 -15.95
CA ALA A 121 -11.73 -10.61 -15.76
C ALA A 121 -10.84 -9.62 -16.53
N GLU A 122 -11.30 -9.09 -17.66
CA GLU A 122 -10.58 -8.09 -18.44
C GLU A 122 -10.46 -6.74 -17.72
N ALA A 123 -11.40 -6.44 -16.81
CA ALA A 123 -11.35 -5.24 -15.97
C ALA A 123 -10.43 -5.42 -14.74
N LEU A 124 -10.06 -6.66 -14.39
CA LEU A 124 -9.13 -7.00 -13.31
C LEU A 124 -7.67 -6.93 -13.78
N ARG A 125 -7.28 -5.79 -14.35
CA ARG A 125 -5.90 -5.51 -14.76
C ARG A 125 -5.49 -4.13 -14.29
N GLY A 126 -4.27 -4.02 -13.79
CA GLY A 126 -3.70 -2.76 -13.28
C GLY A 126 -4.02 -2.56 -11.81
N ASP A 127 -4.78 -1.52 -11.51
CA ASP A 127 -5.02 -1.05 -10.15
C ASP A 127 -6.44 -0.49 -9.97
N ALA A 128 -6.76 -0.16 -8.73
CA ALA A 128 -8.04 0.40 -8.33
C ALA A 128 -7.87 1.39 -7.17
N VAL A 129 -8.77 2.38 -7.10
CA VAL A 129 -8.81 3.35 -6.01
C VAL A 129 -10.13 3.30 -5.23
N VAL A 130 -10.03 3.58 -3.93
CA VAL A 130 -11.17 3.69 -3.01
C VAL A 130 -10.99 4.93 -2.14
N PRO A 131 -12.02 5.76 -1.92
CA PRO A 131 -13.33 5.71 -2.58
C PRO A 131 -13.23 6.01 -4.07
N ALA A 132 -14.28 5.66 -4.84
CA ALA A 132 -14.34 5.93 -6.29
C ALA A 132 -14.21 7.43 -6.66
N SER A 133 -14.38 8.35 -5.70
CA SER A 133 -14.11 9.78 -5.90
C SER A 133 -12.63 10.09 -6.14
N LEU A 134 -11.71 9.18 -5.83
CA LEU A 134 -10.29 9.33 -6.17
C LEU A 134 -9.97 9.10 -7.65
N LYS A 135 -10.94 8.70 -8.47
CA LYS A 135 -10.73 8.37 -9.88
C LYS A 135 -9.98 9.44 -10.69
N ASP A 136 -10.20 10.71 -10.35
CA ASP A 136 -9.63 11.85 -11.08
C ASP A 136 -8.28 12.30 -10.46
N GLY A 137 -7.91 11.76 -9.30
CA GLY A 137 -6.68 12.09 -8.58
C GLY A 137 -5.46 11.27 -9.02
N LEU A 138 -5.67 10.03 -9.50
CA LEU A 138 -4.60 9.18 -9.99
C LEU A 138 -4.26 9.54 -11.43
N VAL A 139 -3.06 10.08 -11.64
CA VAL A 139 -2.54 10.40 -12.97
C VAL A 139 -1.60 9.31 -13.43
N TYR A 140 -1.97 8.62 -14.50
CA TYR A 140 -1.16 7.55 -15.08
C TYR A 140 -0.09 8.08 -16.02
N VAL A 141 1.06 7.43 -16.00
CA VAL A 141 2.11 7.59 -17.00
C VAL A 141 1.86 6.60 -18.12
N THR A 142 1.65 7.11 -19.33
CA THR A 142 1.48 6.26 -20.51
C THR A 142 2.82 5.57 -20.82
N PRO A 143 2.85 4.24 -20.99
CA PRO A 143 4.10 3.55 -21.31
C PRO A 143 4.58 3.94 -22.71
N THR A 144 5.83 4.40 -22.79
CA THR A 144 6.55 4.62 -24.05
C THR A 144 7.72 3.63 -24.11
N PRO A 145 7.98 2.98 -25.26
CA PRO A 145 9.09 2.04 -25.39
C PRO A 145 10.44 2.70 -25.01
N PRO A 146 11.28 2.07 -24.17
CA PRO A 146 12.55 2.65 -23.72
C PRO A 146 13.47 3.11 -24.87
N ALA A 147 13.49 2.39 -26.00
CA ALA A 147 14.29 2.77 -27.16
C ALA A 147 13.84 4.09 -27.79
N GLU A 148 12.53 4.37 -27.77
CA GLU A 148 11.96 5.62 -28.26
C GLU A 148 12.23 6.76 -27.27
N VAL A 149 11.98 6.53 -25.98
CA VAL A 149 12.30 7.50 -24.92
C VAL A 149 13.77 7.90 -24.98
N ASP A 150 14.65 6.92 -25.12
CA ASP A 150 16.08 7.16 -25.22
C ASP A 150 16.35 8.01 -26.47
N ARG A 151 16.00 7.53 -27.67
CA ARG A 151 16.22 8.27 -28.94
C ARG A 151 15.82 9.74 -28.86
N ASP A 152 14.67 10.03 -28.23
CA ASP A 152 14.09 11.37 -28.18
C ASP A 152 14.53 12.19 -26.94
N ALA A 153 15.33 11.62 -26.04
CA ALA A 153 15.86 12.32 -24.87
C ALA A 153 16.89 13.41 -25.27
N PRO A 154 16.68 14.68 -24.86
CA PRO A 154 17.60 15.78 -25.13
C PRO A 154 19.02 15.52 -24.64
N LYS A 155 20.01 16.03 -25.38
CA LYS A 155 21.43 15.87 -25.02
C LYS A 155 21.75 16.52 -23.67
N GLU A 156 21.13 17.67 -23.41
CA GLU A 156 21.28 18.44 -22.19
C GLU A 156 20.72 17.67 -20.98
N LEU A 157 19.57 17.03 -21.15
CA LEU A 157 18.99 16.16 -20.11
C LEU A 157 19.92 14.99 -19.81
N ARG A 158 20.41 14.29 -20.84
CA ARG A 158 21.32 13.16 -20.67
C ARG A 158 22.60 13.57 -19.95
N ALA A 159 23.16 14.74 -20.26
CA ALA A 159 24.34 15.25 -19.58
C ALA A 159 24.08 15.50 -18.09
N ARG A 160 22.96 16.14 -17.74
CA ARG A 160 22.56 16.38 -16.35
C ARG A 160 22.36 15.07 -15.57
N ILE A 161 21.72 14.07 -16.18
CA ILE A 161 21.53 12.75 -15.57
C ILE A 161 22.87 12.02 -15.40
N ALA A 162 23.77 12.09 -16.40
CA ALA A 162 25.10 11.50 -16.28
C ALA A 162 25.91 12.12 -15.14
N GLU A 163 25.83 13.44 -14.96
CA GLU A 163 26.47 14.15 -13.85
C GLU A 163 25.89 13.72 -12.49
N ALA A 164 24.56 13.63 -12.38
CA ALA A 164 23.90 13.15 -11.16
C ALA A 164 24.29 11.70 -10.82
N MET A 165 24.39 10.83 -11.82
CA MET A 165 24.88 9.46 -11.66
C MET A 165 26.35 9.43 -11.21
N ALA A 166 27.20 10.29 -11.78
CA ALA A 166 28.61 10.37 -11.39
C ALA A 166 28.78 10.79 -9.93
N ALA A 167 27.96 11.75 -9.48
CA ALA A 167 27.95 12.20 -8.09
C ALA A 167 27.45 11.11 -7.13
N ALA A 168 26.41 10.38 -7.50
CA ALA A 168 25.83 9.31 -6.67
C ALA A 168 26.69 8.04 -6.63
N ALA A 169 27.43 7.76 -7.71
CA ALA A 169 28.25 6.55 -7.87
C ALA A 169 29.63 6.91 -8.46
N PRO A 170 30.56 7.48 -7.67
CA PRO A 170 31.87 7.95 -8.17
C PRO A 170 32.77 6.82 -8.73
N GLY A 171 32.43 5.55 -8.49
CA GLY A 171 33.12 4.38 -9.04
C GLY A 171 32.59 3.89 -10.39
N LEU A 172 31.55 4.52 -10.96
CA LEU A 172 30.86 4.04 -12.16
C LEU A 172 31.69 4.21 -13.45
N GLY A 173 32.84 4.88 -13.41
CA GLY A 173 33.74 5.01 -14.56
C GLY A 173 33.09 5.78 -15.71
N ALA A 174 33.22 5.31 -16.95
CA ALA A 174 32.55 5.94 -18.09
C ALA A 174 31.02 5.79 -17.97
N ILE A 175 30.30 6.90 -17.98
CA ILE A 175 28.85 6.97 -17.83
C ILE A 175 28.23 7.37 -19.16
N LYS A 176 27.45 6.45 -19.74
CA LYS A 176 26.60 6.70 -20.90
C LYS A 176 25.18 6.27 -20.54
N PRO A 177 24.35 7.19 -20.01
CA PRO A 177 23.03 6.81 -19.51
C PRO A 177 22.11 6.49 -20.69
N ARG A 178 21.38 5.39 -20.57
CA ARG A 178 20.18 5.10 -21.37
C ARG A 178 18.97 5.61 -20.59
N ILE A 179 18.15 6.43 -21.22
CA ILE A 179 16.94 6.98 -20.61
C ILE A 179 15.79 6.03 -20.94
N ASP A 180 15.34 5.28 -19.93
CA ASP A 180 14.34 4.23 -20.10
C ASP A 180 12.91 4.77 -19.98
N GLN A 181 12.71 5.85 -19.21
CA GLN A 181 11.42 6.52 -19.06
C GLN A 181 11.60 8.01 -18.79
N ARG A 182 10.68 8.80 -19.33
CA ARG A 182 10.49 10.23 -19.00
C ARG A 182 9.01 10.47 -18.77
N ALA A 183 8.67 11.16 -17.68
CA ALA A 183 7.29 11.53 -17.36
C ALA A 183 7.26 12.98 -16.88
N SER A 184 6.20 13.71 -17.23
CA SER A 184 5.94 15.05 -16.73
C SER A 184 4.70 15.04 -15.87
N LEU A 185 4.84 15.31 -14.57
CA LEU A 185 3.77 15.25 -13.57
C LEU A 185 3.95 16.38 -12.58
N ASP A 186 2.87 17.01 -12.16
CA ASP A 186 2.89 17.96 -11.04
C ASP A 186 2.94 17.17 -9.72
N LEU A 187 4.11 17.10 -9.08
CA LEU A 187 4.33 16.25 -7.90
C LEU A 187 4.21 17.01 -6.59
N ASP A 188 4.38 18.32 -6.58
CA ASP A 188 4.24 19.17 -5.39
C ASP A 188 2.91 19.93 -5.34
N GLY A 189 2.07 19.78 -6.37
CA GLY A 189 0.73 20.37 -6.45
C GLY A 189 0.75 21.86 -6.81
N ASP A 190 1.86 22.38 -7.32
CA ASP A 190 2.00 23.80 -7.67
C ASP A 190 1.38 24.17 -9.04
N GLY A 191 0.89 23.17 -9.78
CA GLY A 191 0.31 23.30 -11.12
C GLY A 191 1.32 23.26 -12.26
N SER A 192 2.61 23.15 -11.96
CA SER A 192 3.71 23.03 -12.93
C SER A 192 4.21 21.59 -12.98
N PRO A 193 4.48 21.04 -14.17
CA PRO A 193 4.99 19.68 -14.26
C PRO A 193 6.46 19.60 -13.85
N ASP A 194 6.75 18.69 -12.93
CA ASP A 194 8.08 18.13 -12.69
C ASP A 194 8.41 17.05 -13.72
N GLU A 195 9.68 16.92 -14.09
CA GLU A 195 10.13 15.82 -14.94
C GLU A 195 10.72 14.69 -14.08
N ILE A 196 10.20 13.47 -14.23
CA ILE A 196 10.75 12.24 -13.64
C ILE A 196 11.44 11.43 -14.72
N VAL A 197 12.66 10.99 -14.42
CA VAL A 197 13.49 10.20 -15.34
C VAL A 197 13.88 8.88 -14.69
N ALA A 198 13.57 7.76 -15.35
CA ALA A 198 14.21 6.48 -15.08
C ALA A 198 15.36 6.28 -16.06
N ALA A 199 16.56 6.02 -15.55
CA ALA A 199 17.75 5.88 -16.38
C ALA A 199 18.68 4.79 -15.84
N VAL A 200 19.37 4.12 -16.77
CA VAL A 200 20.31 3.05 -16.46
C VAL A 200 21.67 3.29 -17.11
N VAL A 201 22.69 2.65 -16.55
CA VAL A 201 24.00 2.49 -17.19
C VAL A 201 24.17 1.00 -17.51
N PRO A 202 23.99 0.58 -18.78
CA PRO A 202 24.17 -0.81 -19.17
C PRO A 202 25.56 -1.35 -18.85
N ASP A 203 25.65 -2.63 -18.52
CA ASP A 203 26.93 -3.34 -18.45
C ASP A 203 27.42 -3.64 -19.88
N PRO A 204 28.64 -3.22 -20.28
CA PRO A 204 29.15 -3.47 -21.63
C PRO A 204 29.32 -4.97 -21.96
N LYS A 205 29.30 -5.86 -20.96
CA LYS A 205 29.35 -7.32 -21.16
C LYS A 205 27.97 -7.92 -21.45
N ASP A 206 26.91 -7.22 -21.04
CA ASP A 206 25.52 -7.68 -21.16
C ASP A 206 24.56 -6.48 -21.01
N GLU A 207 24.44 -5.69 -22.09
CA GLU A 207 23.74 -4.40 -22.09
C GLU A 207 22.20 -4.52 -21.96
N GLU A 208 21.67 -5.74 -22.13
CA GLU A 208 20.24 -6.04 -22.08
C GLU A 208 19.79 -6.50 -20.70
N ALA A 209 20.57 -7.36 -20.04
CA ALA A 209 20.16 -7.93 -18.75
C ALA A 209 20.77 -7.24 -17.53
N ASN A 210 22.00 -6.72 -17.63
CA ASN A 210 22.72 -6.18 -16.47
C ASN A 210 22.96 -4.68 -16.59
N PHE A 211 22.80 -3.99 -15.47
CA PHE A 211 23.06 -2.58 -15.32
C PHE A 211 24.11 -2.36 -14.24
N ARG A 212 25.14 -1.60 -14.58
CA ARG A 212 26.10 -1.10 -13.60
C ARG A 212 25.44 -0.10 -12.65
N PHE A 213 24.37 0.56 -13.11
CA PHE A 213 23.56 1.47 -12.34
C PHE A 213 22.13 1.54 -12.88
N SER A 214 21.15 1.66 -11.99
CA SER A 214 19.75 1.93 -12.30
C SER A 214 19.24 2.98 -11.32
N GLY A 215 18.58 4.02 -11.80
CA GLY A 215 18.13 5.12 -10.96
C GLY A 215 16.87 5.82 -11.44
N LEU A 216 16.14 6.39 -10.48
CA LEU A 216 14.99 7.25 -10.67
C LEU A 216 15.35 8.66 -10.19
N PHE A 217 15.07 9.68 -11.00
CA PHE A 217 15.49 11.06 -10.78
C PHE A 217 14.29 12.00 -10.88
N LEU A 218 14.25 12.99 -10.00
CA LEU A 218 13.47 14.21 -10.16
C LEU A 218 14.34 15.25 -10.84
N VAL A 219 13.89 15.74 -12.00
CA VAL A 219 14.61 16.69 -12.84
C VAL A 219 13.86 18.02 -12.78
N PRO A 220 14.31 18.97 -11.95
CA PRO A 220 13.70 20.28 -11.94
C PRO A 220 13.96 21.00 -13.29
N PRO A 221 13.11 21.97 -13.67
CA PRO A 221 13.32 22.77 -14.90
C PRO A 221 14.70 23.44 -14.94
N ALA A 222 15.22 23.84 -13.78
CA ALA A 222 16.57 24.36 -13.59
C ALA A 222 17.25 23.70 -12.38
N GLY A 223 18.56 23.54 -12.43
CA GLY A 223 19.36 22.97 -11.35
C GLY A 223 19.76 21.51 -11.55
N VAL A 224 20.22 20.86 -10.47
CA VAL A 224 20.76 19.50 -10.52
C VAL A 224 19.63 18.49 -10.33
N PRO A 225 19.54 17.43 -11.16
CA PRO A 225 18.63 16.32 -10.91
C PRO A 225 18.83 15.73 -9.51
N VAL A 226 17.74 15.49 -8.80
CA VAL A 226 17.74 14.85 -7.48
C VAL A 226 17.55 13.36 -7.68
N LEU A 227 18.49 12.55 -7.19
CA LEU A 227 18.35 11.10 -7.18
C LEU A 227 17.31 10.70 -6.13
N LEU A 228 16.24 10.04 -6.56
CA LEU A 228 15.15 9.57 -5.69
C LEU A 228 15.41 8.15 -5.17
N ARG A 229 15.93 7.27 -6.04
CA ARG A 229 16.24 5.88 -5.72
C ARG A 229 17.25 5.33 -6.71
N SER A 230 18.15 4.46 -6.25
CA SER A 230 19.10 3.76 -7.12
C SER A 230 19.52 2.38 -6.63
N ARG A 231 20.09 1.62 -7.56
CA ARG A 231 20.83 0.37 -7.34
C ARG A 231 22.05 0.33 -8.26
N ALA A 232 23.13 -0.25 -7.76
CA ALA A 232 24.33 -0.55 -8.53
C ALA A 232 24.43 -2.06 -8.77
N ASP A 233 25.16 -2.46 -9.82
CA ASP A 233 25.42 -3.86 -10.19
C ASP A 233 24.15 -4.73 -10.11
N THR A 234 23.14 -4.31 -10.85
CA THR A 234 21.76 -4.77 -10.68
C THR A 234 21.12 -5.16 -12.01
N ARG A 235 20.02 -5.88 -11.92
CA ARG A 235 19.08 -6.09 -13.03
C ARG A 235 17.75 -5.38 -12.79
N GLU A 236 17.61 -4.68 -11.65
CA GLU A 236 16.42 -3.92 -11.30
C GLU A 236 16.28 -2.68 -12.18
N ARG A 237 15.05 -2.44 -12.64
CA ARG A 237 14.63 -1.23 -13.34
C ARG A 237 13.46 -0.60 -12.63
N TYR A 238 13.39 0.72 -12.68
CA TYR A 238 12.27 1.50 -12.17
C TYR A 238 11.39 1.94 -13.32
N ALA A 239 10.08 1.81 -13.15
CA ALA A 239 9.08 2.44 -13.99
C ALA A 239 8.06 3.16 -13.11
N LEU A 240 7.83 4.43 -13.39
CA LEU A 240 6.74 5.21 -12.84
C LEU A 240 5.46 4.81 -13.59
N LEU A 241 4.47 4.31 -12.85
CA LEU A 241 3.16 3.96 -13.39
C LEU A 241 2.18 5.13 -13.27
N GLY A 242 2.34 5.96 -12.24
CA GLY A 242 1.51 7.13 -12.02
C GLY A 242 1.86 7.88 -10.75
N ALA A 243 1.05 8.87 -10.42
CA ALA A 243 1.12 9.59 -9.16
C ALA A 243 -0.29 9.94 -8.64
N LEU A 244 -0.46 9.91 -7.32
CA LEU A 244 -1.73 10.14 -6.63
C LEU A 244 -1.47 10.87 -5.32
N ASP A 245 -2.28 11.88 -5.01
CA ASP A 245 -2.35 12.51 -3.68
C ASP A 245 -3.27 11.66 -2.78
N LEU A 246 -2.67 10.70 -2.08
CA LEU A 246 -3.41 9.71 -1.30
C LEU A 246 -3.85 10.26 0.06
N ASP A 247 -3.10 11.21 0.65
CA ASP A 247 -3.39 11.79 1.96
C ASP A 247 -3.98 13.21 1.93
N GLY A 248 -4.10 13.81 0.74
CA GLY A 248 -4.81 15.05 0.48
C GLY A 248 -4.04 16.29 0.88
N ASP A 249 -2.72 16.17 1.03
CA ASP A 249 -1.86 17.26 1.46
C ASP A 249 -1.38 18.15 0.30
N GLY A 250 -1.62 17.74 -0.95
CA GLY A 250 -1.29 18.45 -2.18
C GLY A 250 -0.18 17.76 -2.98
N PRO A 251 1.02 17.55 -2.39
CA PRO A 251 2.02 16.66 -2.95
C PRO A 251 1.48 15.27 -3.32
N ARG A 252 2.09 14.65 -4.32
CA ARG A 252 1.66 13.34 -4.81
C ARG A 252 2.65 12.24 -4.45
N GLU A 253 2.12 11.11 -4.01
CA GLU A 253 2.86 9.86 -3.95
C GLU A 253 3.12 9.29 -5.34
N LEU A 254 4.29 8.67 -5.51
CA LEU A 254 4.69 7.98 -6.73
C LEU A 254 4.26 6.52 -6.70
N TYR A 255 3.52 6.09 -7.71
CA TYR A 255 3.16 4.71 -7.93
C TYR A 255 4.18 4.06 -8.88
N LEU A 256 5.01 3.18 -8.34
CA LEU A 256 6.14 2.59 -9.05
C LEU A 256 5.94 1.09 -9.31
N ASN A 257 6.48 0.64 -10.44
CA ASN A 257 6.85 -0.74 -10.69
C ASN A 257 8.37 -0.87 -10.67
N THR A 258 8.87 -1.79 -9.86
CA THR A 258 10.28 -2.21 -9.87
C THR A 258 10.35 -3.65 -10.37
N TYR A 259 11.10 -3.91 -11.43
CA TYR A 259 11.18 -5.23 -12.06
C TYR A 259 12.64 -5.63 -12.36
N GLY A 260 12.93 -6.93 -12.27
CA GLY A 260 14.22 -7.55 -12.53
C GLY A 260 14.06 -8.97 -13.10
N ASP A 261 15.00 -9.87 -12.82
CA ASP A 261 15.09 -11.23 -13.41
C ASP A 261 13.76 -12.00 -13.43
N ASP A 262 13.22 -12.29 -12.26
CA ASP A 262 12.01 -13.11 -12.10
C ASP A 262 11.05 -12.50 -11.07
N SER A 263 11.29 -11.25 -10.69
CA SER A 263 10.47 -10.55 -9.72
C SER A 263 10.06 -9.19 -10.24
N PHE A 264 8.84 -8.83 -9.90
CA PHE A 264 8.38 -7.47 -9.98
C PHE A 264 7.69 -7.11 -8.67
N SER A 265 7.67 -5.83 -8.37
CA SER A 265 6.95 -5.31 -7.23
C SER A 265 6.37 -3.95 -7.57
N LEU A 266 5.16 -3.75 -7.08
CA LEU A 266 4.45 -2.50 -7.11
C LEU A 266 4.65 -1.81 -5.76
N SER A 267 4.84 -0.50 -5.76
CA SER A 267 5.02 0.26 -4.53
C SER A 267 4.40 1.64 -4.65
N LEU A 268 3.83 2.14 -3.56
CA LEU A 268 3.50 3.54 -3.40
C LEU A 268 4.57 4.21 -2.51
N GLU A 269 5.10 5.32 -2.98
CA GLU A 269 6.29 5.96 -2.42
C GLU A 269 6.03 7.45 -2.19
N SER A 270 6.35 7.95 -1.01
CA SER A 270 6.37 9.39 -0.71
C SER A 270 7.77 9.96 -0.92
N ARG A 271 7.84 11.24 -1.25
CA ARG A 271 9.11 11.97 -1.31
C ARG A 271 9.57 12.32 0.11
N ALA A 272 10.83 12.00 0.40
CA ALA A 272 11.54 12.36 1.62
C ALA A 272 12.78 13.21 1.27
N PRO A 273 13.39 13.92 2.24
CA PRO A 273 14.60 14.71 1.99
C PRO A 273 15.79 13.90 1.43
N ASP A 274 15.84 12.60 1.73
CA ASP A 274 16.90 11.66 1.37
C ASP A 274 16.50 10.68 0.24
N GLY A 275 15.36 10.89 -0.42
CA GLY A 275 14.90 10.07 -1.54
C GLY A 275 13.44 9.67 -1.43
N LEU A 276 13.14 8.38 -1.62
CA LEU A 276 11.78 7.84 -1.52
C LEU A 276 11.58 6.99 -0.27
N LYS A 277 10.47 7.24 0.43
CA LYS A 277 9.97 6.43 1.54
C LYS A 277 8.80 5.58 1.08
N THR A 278 8.95 4.26 1.21
CA THR A 278 7.91 3.30 0.88
C THR A 278 6.76 3.40 1.87
N LEU A 279 5.56 3.64 1.35
CA LEU A 279 4.32 3.67 2.11
C LEU A 279 3.62 2.31 2.10
N GLY A 280 3.74 1.62 0.98
CA GLY A 280 3.23 0.27 0.80
C GLY A 280 3.86 -0.41 -0.40
N ARG A 281 3.92 -1.73 -0.37
CA ARG A 281 4.54 -2.56 -1.40
C ARG A 281 3.76 -3.84 -1.56
N TRP A 282 3.58 -4.24 -2.80
CA TRP A 282 2.98 -5.50 -3.20
C TRP A 282 3.91 -6.21 -4.18
N ALA A 283 4.13 -7.50 -3.99
CA ALA A 283 4.95 -8.32 -4.87
C ALA A 283 4.42 -9.76 -4.88
N CYS A 284 4.49 -10.42 -6.03
CA CYS A 284 4.27 -11.87 -6.12
C CYS A 284 5.52 -12.48 -6.73
N GLY A 285 6.25 -13.26 -5.92
CA GLY A 285 7.57 -13.79 -6.24
C GLY A 285 8.40 -14.05 -4.99
#